data_AF-A0A7K2MXU8-F1
#
_entry.id   AF-A0A7K2MXU8-F1
#
_cell.length_a   1.000
_cell.length_b   1.000
_cell.length_c   1.000
_cell.angle_alpha   90.00
_cell.angle_beta   90.00
_cell.angle_gamma   90.00
#
_symmetry.space_group_name_H-M   'P 1'
#
loop_
_entity.id
_entity.type
_entity.pdbx_description
1 polymer ?
#
loop_
_entity_poly.entity_id
_entity_poly.type
_entity_poly.pdbx_seq_one_letter_code
_entity_poly.pdbx_strand_id
1 'polypeptide(L)'
;LECFSALSLEAEMPGTDGYALGDALGGPDPAFDAVVDRVAVRPCLEALPERERTILYLRFFGGMTQSRIAQQLGISQMHVSRLLTGCFDRIREEILQEAR
;
A
#
# COMPACT_ATOMS: atom_id res chain seq x y z
N LEU A 1 40.51 -1.17 -18.59
CA LEU A 1 39.22 -1.69 -19.10
C LEU A 1 38.75 -2.74 -18.11
N GLU A 2 37.77 -2.38 -17.28
CA GLU A 2 37.18 -3.30 -16.31
C GLU A 2 36.36 -4.35 -17.07
N CYS A 3 36.75 -5.61 -16.91
CA CYS A 3 36.15 -6.74 -17.63
C CYS A 3 34.99 -7.27 -16.78
N PHE A 4 33.77 -6.82 -17.09
CA PHE A 4 32.57 -7.46 -16.55
C PHE A 4 32.27 -8.69 -17.41
N SER A 5 32.41 -9.90 -16.84
CA SER A 5 31.93 -11.14 -17.45
C SER A 5 30.59 -11.53 -16.84
N ALA A 6 29.56 -11.73 -17.67
CA ALA A 6 28.29 -12.28 -17.21
C ALA A 6 28.48 -13.77 -16.86
N LEU A 7 28.20 -14.13 -15.61
CA LEU A 7 28.17 -15.52 -15.15
C LEU A 7 26.78 -16.12 -15.37
N SER A 8 26.73 -17.44 -15.58
CA SER A 8 25.46 -18.18 -15.66
C SER A 8 24.77 -18.22 -14.30
N LEU A 9 23.45 -18.08 -14.30
CA LEU A 9 22.61 -18.31 -13.10
C LEU A 9 22.72 -19.74 -12.59
N GLU A 10 23.01 -20.69 -13.47
CA GLU A 10 23.21 -22.12 -13.16
C GLU A 10 24.62 -22.43 -12.66
N ALA A 11 25.51 -21.44 -12.53
CA ALA A 11 26.87 -21.70 -12.06
C ALA A 11 26.85 -22.05 -10.56
N GLU A 12 27.40 -23.21 -10.20
CA GLU A 12 27.59 -23.59 -8.80
C GLU A 12 28.53 -22.63 -8.09
N MET A 13 28.13 -22.19 -6.89
CA MET A 13 28.93 -21.29 -6.07
C MET A 13 29.99 -22.05 -5.27
N PRO A 14 31.30 -21.74 -5.41
CA PRO A 14 32.36 -22.41 -4.67
C PRO A 14 32.19 -22.25 -3.15
N GLY A 15 32.29 -23.36 -2.40
CA GLY A 15 32.16 -23.35 -0.94
C GLY A 15 30.72 -23.38 -0.41
N THR A 16 29.75 -23.58 -1.30
CA THR A 16 28.36 -23.89 -0.95
C THR A 16 28.08 -25.36 -1.27
N ASP A 17 27.09 -25.99 -0.62
CA ASP A 17 26.67 -27.37 -0.88
C ASP A 17 25.88 -27.50 -2.21
N GLY A 18 26.49 -27.07 -3.32
CA GLY A 18 25.91 -27.19 -4.67
C GLY A 18 24.80 -26.19 -4.99
N TYR A 19 24.75 -25.03 -4.33
CA TYR A 19 23.80 -23.98 -4.68
C TYR A 19 24.22 -23.27 -5.97
N ALA A 20 23.28 -23.12 -6.90
CA ALA A 20 23.49 -22.32 -8.09
C ALA A 20 23.46 -20.83 -7.72
N LEU A 21 24.16 -19.99 -8.50
CA LEU A 21 24.15 -18.54 -8.31
C LEU A 21 22.71 -17.96 -8.32
N GLY A 22 21.82 -18.54 -9.13
CA GLY A 22 20.41 -18.19 -9.19
C GLY A 22 19.63 -18.47 -7.90
N ASP A 23 20.02 -19.47 -7.13
CA ASP A 23 19.36 -19.83 -5.86
C ASP A 23 19.65 -18.81 -4.74
N ALA A 24 20.76 -18.07 -4.87
CA ALA A 24 21.11 -16.98 -3.97
C ALA A 24 20.40 -15.66 -4.32
N LEU A 25 19.77 -15.57 -5.50
CA LEU A 25 19.01 -14.40 -5.93
C LEU A 25 17.57 -14.50 -5.40
N GLY A 26 17.28 -13.73 -4.35
CA GLY A 26 15.91 -13.56 -3.88
C GLY A 26 15.03 -12.92 -4.96
N GLY A 27 13.84 -13.49 -5.15
CA GLY A 27 12.80 -12.88 -5.98
C GLY A 27 12.05 -11.76 -5.25
N PRO A 28 11.27 -10.93 -5.96
CA PRO A 28 10.34 -10.01 -5.33
C PRO A 28 9.40 -10.79 -4.41
N ASP A 29 9.30 -10.40 -3.14
CA ASP A 29 8.31 -10.95 -2.22
C ASP A 29 7.05 -10.06 -2.24
N PRO A 30 5.91 -10.57 -2.71
CA PRO A 30 4.66 -9.80 -2.72
C PRO A 30 4.22 -9.32 -1.33
N ALA A 31 4.68 -9.98 -0.26
CA ALA A 31 4.41 -9.55 1.11
C ALA A 31 5.17 -8.27 1.47
N PHE A 32 6.37 -8.03 0.92
CA PHE A 32 7.09 -6.77 1.11
C PHE A 32 6.40 -5.62 0.40
N ASP A 33 5.87 -5.82 -0.81
CA ASP A 33 5.11 -4.79 -1.54
C ASP A 33 3.90 -4.32 -0.73
N ALA A 34 3.14 -5.26 -0.13
CA ALA A 34 2.00 -4.93 0.73
C ALA A 34 2.40 -4.17 2.02
N VAL A 35 3.60 -4.40 2.54
CA VAL A 35 4.13 -3.66 3.70
C VAL A 35 4.50 -2.23 3.31
N VAL A 36 5.17 -2.06 2.16
CA VAL A 36 5.50 -0.74 1.61
C VAL A 36 4.24 0.09 1.38
N ASP A 37 3.22 -0.49 0.75
CA ASP A 37 1.92 0.16 0.52
C ASP A 37 1.26 0.62 1.83
N ARG A 38 1.26 -0.24 2.85
CA ARG A 38 0.68 0.10 4.17
C ARG A 38 1.42 1.23 4.88
N VAL A 39 2.74 1.26 4.77
CA VAL A 39 3.57 2.31 5.38
C VAL A 39 3.32 3.64 4.67
N ALA A 40 3.23 3.65 3.34
CA ALA A 40 2.95 4.84 2.54
C ALA A 40 1.57 5.44 2.83
N VAL A 41 0.54 4.62 3.05
CA VAL A 41 -0.83 5.10 3.30
C VAL A 41 -1.01 5.70 4.72
N ARG A 42 -0.21 5.26 5.70
CA ARG A 42 -0.43 5.60 7.12
C ARG A 42 -0.37 7.11 7.41
N PRO A 43 0.67 7.86 6.97
CA PRO A 43 0.71 9.32 7.17
C PRO A 43 -0.49 10.03 6.55
N CYS A 44 -0.94 9.61 5.38
CA CYS A 44 -2.11 10.17 4.70
C CYS A 44 -3.36 10.05 5.57
N LEU A 45 -3.62 8.86 6.12
CA LEU A 45 -4.76 8.59 7.00
C LEU A 45 -4.70 9.39 8.31
N GLU A 46 -3.51 9.58 8.87
CA GLU A 46 -3.27 10.38 10.07
C GLU A 46 -3.48 11.88 9.83
N ALA A 47 -3.28 12.35 8.60
CA ALA A 47 -3.49 13.74 8.21
C ALA A 47 -4.93 14.02 7.72
N LEU A 48 -5.82 13.03 7.67
CA LEU A 48 -7.23 13.24 7.37
C LEU A 48 -7.93 13.99 8.51
N PRO A 49 -8.88 14.90 8.19
CA PRO A 49 -9.79 15.47 9.16
C PRO A 49 -10.49 14.38 9.99
N GLU A 50 -10.73 14.66 11.27
CA GLU A 50 -11.32 13.69 12.22
C GLU A 50 -12.65 13.10 11.71
N ARG A 51 -13.48 13.95 11.07
CA ARG A 51 -14.76 13.54 10.49
C ARG A 51 -14.59 12.50 9.38
N GLU A 52 -13.61 12.69 8.51
CA GLU A 52 -13.30 11.77 7.41
C GLU A 52 -12.74 10.46 7.93
N ARG A 53 -11.83 10.53 8.91
CA ARG A 53 -11.29 9.34 9.61
C ARG A 53 -12.39 8.52 10.27
N THR A 54 -13.35 9.19 10.91
CA THR A 54 -14.53 8.54 11.51
C THR A 54 -15.37 7.83 10.45
N ILE A 55 -15.63 8.48 9.31
CA ILE A 55 -16.40 7.88 8.21
C ILE A 55 -15.69 6.64 7.66
N LEU A 56 -14.38 6.69 7.45
CA LEU A 56 -13.58 5.55 7.02
C LEU A 56 -13.63 4.41 8.04
N TYR A 57 -13.48 4.72 9.33
CA TYR A 57 -13.57 3.73 10.40
C TYR A 57 -14.92 3.01 10.37
N LEU A 58 -16.03 3.76 10.39
CA LEU A 58 -17.38 3.18 10.34
C LEU A 58 -17.61 2.36 9.06
N ARG A 59 -17.08 2.80 7.92
CA ARG A 59 -17.26 2.13 6.63
C ARG A 59 -16.52 0.81 6.52
N PHE A 60 -15.26 0.77 6.94
CA PHE A 60 -14.37 -0.36 6.68
C PHE A 60 -14.17 -1.27 7.90
N PHE A 61 -14.12 -0.70 9.09
CA PHE A 61 -14.00 -1.47 10.34
C PHE A 61 -15.36 -1.69 11.01
N GLY A 62 -16.23 -0.69 10.98
CA GLY A 62 -17.60 -0.79 11.49
C GLY A 62 -18.59 -1.52 10.56
N GLY A 63 -18.19 -1.83 9.32
CA GLY A 63 -19.03 -2.53 8.34
C GLY A 63 -20.31 -1.77 7.95
N MET A 64 -20.40 -0.47 8.23
CA MET A 64 -21.61 0.31 8.01
C MET A 64 -21.76 0.71 6.54
N THR A 65 -22.99 0.72 6.04
CA THR A 65 -23.30 1.28 4.73
C THR A 65 -23.24 2.81 4.79
N GLN A 66 -22.99 3.48 3.65
CA GLN A 66 -22.95 4.94 3.61
C GLN A 66 -24.27 5.58 4.09
N SER A 67 -25.41 4.96 3.81
CA SER A 67 -26.72 5.42 4.30
C SER A 67 -26.85 5.32 5.82
N ARG A 68 -26.32 4.24 6.45
CA ARG A 68 -26.31 4.11 7.90
C ARG A 68 -25.35 5.11 8.55
N ILE A 69 -24.18 5.33 7.95
CA ILE A 69 -23.22 6.35 8.39
C ILE A 69 -23.85 7.75 8.31
N ALA A 70 -24.53 8.05 7.20
CA ALA A 70 -25.23 9.30 6.97
C ALA A 70 -26.29 9.57 8.05
N GLN A 71 -27.10 8.55 8.37
CA GLN A 71 -28.08 8.61 9.45
C GLN A 71 -27.43 8.87 10.81
N GLN A 72 -26.34 8.15 11.13
CA GLN A 72 -25.63 8.31 12.41
C GLN A 72 -24.98 9.70 12.56
N LEU A 73 -24.47 10.27 11.47
CA LEU A 73 -23.77 11.56 11.48
C LEU A 73 -24.68 12.76 11.14
N GLY A 74 -25.98 12.54 10.95
CA GLY A 74 -26.95 13.61 10.66
C GLY A 74 -26.69 14.34 9.34
N ILE A 75 -26.14 13.66 8.34
CA ILE A 75 -25.89 14.22 7.00
C ILE A 75 -26.48 13.34 5.90
N SER A 76 -26.51 13.82 4.66
CA SER A 76 -26.99 13.02 3.54
C SER A 76 -25.99 11.94 3.13
N GLN A 77 -26.48 10.83 2.58
CA GLN A 77 -25.62 9.78 2.02
C GLN A 77 -24.74 10.32 0.88
N MET A 78 -25.26 11.26 0.08
CA MET A 78 -24.46 11.92 -0.95
C MET A 78 -23.29 12.71 -0.34
N HIS A 79 -23.48 13.36 0.82
CA HIS A 79 -22.38 14.03 1.51
C HIS A 79 -21.32 13.01 1.99
N VAL A 80 -21.74 11.90 2.59
CA VAL A 80 -20.81 10.80 2.97
C VAL A 80 -20.04 10.28 1.76
N SER A 81 -20.73 10.08 0.64
CA SER A 81 -20.11 9.63 -0.61
C SER A 81 -19.04 10.61 -1.10
N ARG A 82 -19.35 11.91 -1.14
CA ARG A 82 -18.38 12.95 -1.56
C ARG A 82 -17.16 12.98 -0.64
N LEU A 83 -17.35 12.87 0.67
CA LEU A 83 -16.25 12.81 1.64
C LEU A 83 -15.35 11.60 1.40
N LEU A 84 -15.93 10.42 1.19
CA LEU A 84 -15.16 9.20 0.89
C LEU A 84 -14.37 9.33 -0.42
N THR A 85 -15.01 9.84 -1.49
CA THR A 85 -14.31 10.07 -2.76
C THR A 85 -13.15 11.03 -2.59
N GLY A 86 -13.36 12.16 -1.91
CA GLY A 86 -12.30 13.13 -1.63
C GLY A 86 -11.16 12.54 -0.79
N CYS A 87 -11.45 11.71 0.20
CA CYS A 87 -10.44 10.98 0.96
C CYS A 87 -9.57 10.10 0.03
N PHE A 88 -10.19 9.31 -0.85
CA PHE A 88 -9.46 8.41 -1.74
C PHE A 88 -8.64 9.16 -2.79
N ASP A 89 -9.16 10.26 -3.32
CA ASP A 89 -8.44 11.08 -4.28
C ASP A 89 -7.19 11.70 -3.63
N ARG A 90 -7.33 12.22 -2.41
CA ARG A 90 -6.22 12.77 -1.64
C ARG A 90 -5.16 11.70 -1.29
N ILE A 91 -5.59 10.55 -0.76
CA ILE A 91 -4.68 9.45 -0.44
C ILE A 91 -3.93 8.99 -1.70
N ARG A 92 -4.63 8.85 -2.84
CA ARG A 92 -4.02 8.47 -4.11
C ARG A 92 -2.99 9.51 -4.57
N GLU A 93 -3.31 10.79 -4.48
CA GLU A 93 -2.40 11.86 -4.87
C GLU A 93 -1.12 11.86 -4.01
N GLU A 94 -1.25 11.75 -2.69
CA GLU A 94 -0.10 11.70 -1.77
C GLU A 94 0.81 10.50 -2.05
N ILE A 95 0.25 9.30 -2.24
CA ILE A 95 1.04 8.08 -2.55
C ILE A 95 1.75 8.19 -3.90
N LEU A 96 1.08 8.75 -4.92
CA LEU A 96 1.70 8.93 -6.23
C LEU A 96 2.80 10.01 -6.23
N GLN A 97 2.75 10.97 -5.30
CA GLN A 97 3.81 11.96 -5.12
C GLN A 97 5.03 11.36 -4.40
N GLU A 98 4.82 10.48 -3.43
CA GLU A 98 5.91 9.83 -2.68
C GLU A 98 6.65 8.76 -3.51
N ALA A 99 5.98 8.19 -4.53
CA ALA A 99 6.57 7.25 -5.48
C ALA A 99 7.41 7.91 -6.61
N ARG A 100 7.51 9.25 -6.66
CA ARG A 100 8.31 10.01 -7.64
C ARG A 100 9.66 10.43 -7.05
#